data_AF-A0A1F9GJ47-F1
#
_entry.id   AF-A0A1F9GJ47-F1
#
_cell.length_a   1.000
_cell.length_b   1.000
_cell.length_c   1.000
_cell.angle_alpha   90.00
_cell.angle_beta   90.00
_cell.angle_gamma   90.00
#
_symmetry.space_group_name_H-M   'P 1'
#
loop_
_entity.id
_entity.type
_entity.pdbx_description
1 polymer ?
#
loop_
_entity_poly.entity_id
_entity_poly.type
_entity_poly.pdbx_seq_one_letter_code
_entity_poly.pdbx_strand_id
1 'polypeptide(L)'
;MYKKLCAFIVMIAFLGSTSFAAVYDAECLNTKGKMAECKVAISNNTVSIQSKRKRDAELNRTIAGQKISKITEGEYARRRVGEAVAGSIVFLPLALFVFAKKKKDQFGIEYTDENGQAGAALISVKKKYGIPLARELNSISGLEIVFDDSGKKKISKKELKRRDLMNQPMEATAGSVQNK
;
A
#
# COMPACT_ATOMS: atom_id res chain seq x y z
N MET A 1 37.38 -47.97 25.13
CA MET A 1 36.25 -47.74 24.21
C MET A 1 35.98 -46.24 24.13
N TYR A 2 36.51 -45.57 23.11
CA TYR A 2 36.36 -44.13 22.90
C TYR A 2 35.33 -43.93 21.80
N LYS A 3 34.21 -43.28 22.08
CA LYS A 3 33.30 -42.86 21.02
C LYS A 3 32.44 -41.68 21.45
N LYS A 4 32.50 -40.67 20.56
CA LYS A 4 31.55 -39.56 20.34
C LYS A 4 31.85 -38.24 21.07
N LEU A 5 32.78 -37.51 20.46
CA LEU A 5 32.54 -36.13 20.00
C LEU A 5 31.10 -36.00 19.46
N CYS A 6 30.36 -34.98 19.89
CA CYS A 6 29.40 -34.25 19.05
C CYS A 6 29.12 -32.88 19.69
N ALA A 7 29.86 -31.90 19.18
CA ALA A 7 29.60 -30.48 19.10
C ALA A 7 28.22 -29.98 19.60
N PHE A 8 28.23 -29.20 20.68
CA PHE A 8 27.17 -28.26 20.98
C PHE A 8 27.46 -26.98 20.19
N ILE A 9 26.95 -26.90 18.96
CA ILE A 9 27.00 -25.68 18.16
C ILE A 9 25.96 -24.71 18.74
N VAL A 10 26.50 -23.58 19.17
CA VAL A 10 25.85 -22.37 19.67
C VAL A 10 24.72 -21.93 18.74
N MET A 11 23.47 -22.04 19.19
CA MET A 11 22.30 -21.48 18.52
C MET A 11 22.07 -20.05 19.03
N ILE A 12 22.96 -19.13 18.66
CA ILE A 12 22.74 -17.68 18.79
C ILE A 12 22.27 -17.20 17.42
N ALA A 13 20.96 -16.89 17.31
CA ALA A 13 20.39 -15.81 16.49
C ALA A 13 18.89 -16.06 16.27
N PHE A 14 18.08 -15.84 17.30
CA PHE A 14 16.67 -15.52 17.11
C PHE A 14 16.36 -14.16 17.74
N LEU A 15 17.18 -13.17 17.39
CA LEU A 15 16.76 -11.77 17.43
C LEU A 15 16.00 -11.50 16.13
N GLY A 16 14.82 -12.11 16.02
CA GLY A 16 13.88 -11.80 14.96
C GLY A 16 13.44 -10.35 15.11
N SER A 17 13.89 -9.52 14.19
CA SER A 17 13.51 -8.12 14.03
C SER A 17 11.99 -8.00 14.12
N THR A 18 11.49 -7.48 15.24
CA THR A 18 10.11 -7.02 15.35
C THR A 18 9.98 -5.78 14.48
N SER A 19 9.82 -5.97 13.17
CA SER A 19 9.44 -4.87 12.30
C SER A 19 8.04 -4.42 12.74
N PHE A 20 7.94 -3.18 13.21
CA PHE A 20 6.66 -2.57 13.54
C PHE A 20 5.83 -2.52 12.26
N ALA A 21 4.97 -3.51 12.06
CA ALA A 21 4.05 -3.54 10.95
C ALA A 21 3.01 -2.43 11.18
N ALA A 22 3.02 -1.41 10.34
CA ALA A 22 1.98 -0.39 10.37
C ALA A 22 0.69 -1.01 9.82
N VAL A 23 -0.34 -1.09 10.67
CA VAL A 23 -1.64 -1.67 10.31
C VAL A 23 -2.70 -0.56 10.26
N TYR A 24 -3.34 -0.44 9.11
CA TYR A 24 -4.35 0.57 8.81
C TYR A 24 -5.73 -0.06 8.67
N ASP A 25 -6.71 0.50 9.37
CA ASP A 25 -8.12 0.24 9.09
C ASP A 25 -8.53 0.92 7.78
N ALA A 26 -8.98 0.11 6.82
CA ALA A 26 -9.32 0.55 5.48
C ALA A 26 -10.65 -0.06 5.00
N GLU A 27 -11.12 0.42 3.87
CA GLU A 27 -12.11 -0.25 3.03
C GLU A 27 -11.46 -0.58 1.69
N CYS A 28 -11.60 -1.81 1.22
CA CYS A 28 -11.03 -2.29 -0.03
C CYS A 28 -12.13 -2.61 -1.02
N LEU A 29 -11.89 -2.37 -2.30
CA LEU A 29 -12.84 -2.73 -3.36
C LEU A 29 -12.81 -4.24 -3.61
N ASN A 30 -13.95 -4.91 -3.45
CA ASN A 30 -14.10 -6.32 -3.78
C ASN A 30 -14.42 -6.55 -5.26
N THR A 31 -14.38 -7.81 -5.68
CA THR A 31 -14.69 -8.23 -7.07
C THR A 31 -16.12 -7.93 -7.50
N LYS A 32 -17.01 -7.65 -6.54
CA LYS A 32 -18.41 -7.24 -6.78
C LYS A 32 -18.57 -5.72 -6.92
N GLY A 33 -17.47 -4.97 -6.99
CA GLY A 33 -17.47 -3.52 -7.09
C GLY A 33 -17.93 -2.78 -5.83
N LYS A 34 -17.93 -3.45 -4.66
CA LYS A 34 -18.33 -2.87 -3.37
C LYS A 34 -17.13 -2.66 -2.46
N MET A 35 -17.17 -1.57 -1.68
CA MET A 35 -16.18 -1.32 -0.63
C MET A 35 -16.50 -2.20 0.59
N ALA A 36 -15.57 -3.07 0.97
CA ALA A 36 -15.66 -3.91 2.15
C ALA A 36 -14.54 -3.59 3.15
N GLU A 37 -14.81 -3.77 4.44
CA GLU A 37 -13.83 -3.48 5.48
C GLU A 37 -12.63 -4.43 5.41
N CYS A 38 -11.43 -3.84 5.37
CA CYS A 38 -10.17 -4.56 5.32
C CYS A 38 -9.15 -3.92 6.27
N LYS A 39 -8.07 -4.65 6.53
CA LYS A 39 -6.85 -4.16 7.14
C LYS A 39 -5.76 -4.15 6.08
N VAL A 40 -5.01 -3.06 6.04
CA VAL A 40 -3.82 -2.95 5.19
C VAL A 40 -2.62 -2.88 6.11
N ALA A 41 -1.70 -3.82 5.95
CA ALA A 41 -0.46 -3.85 6.71
C ALA A 41 0.73 -3.71 5.76
N ILE A 42 1.68 -2.84 6.10
CA ILE A 42 2.95 -2.75 5.39
C ILE A 42 4.05 -3.29 6.30
N SER A 43 4.70 -4.36 5.85
CA SER A 43 5.81 -4.98 6.56
C SER A 43 6.69 -5.74 5.59
N ASN A 44 8.00 -5.79 5.86
CA ASN A 44 8.99 -6.58 5.11
C ASN A 44 8.92 -6.33 3.59
N ASN A 45 8.75 -5.07 3.19
CA ASN A 45 8.64 -4.66 1.78
C ASN A 45 7.43 -5.23 1.03
N THR A 46 6.36 -5.58 1.76
CA THR A 46 5.11 -6.09 1.22
C THR A 46 3.90 -5.31 1.73
N VAL A 47 2.87 -5.22 0.90
CA VAL A 47 1.53 -4.75 1.27
C VAL A 47 0.64 -5.97 1.46
N SER A 48 0.20 -6.21 2.70
CA SER A 48 -0.80 -7.24 3.01
C SER A 48 -2.17 -6.60 3.14
N ILE A 49 -3.12 -7.05 2.34
CA ILE A 49 -4.53 -6.68 2.45
C ILE A 49 -5.25 -7.88 3.03
N GLN A 50 -6.00 -7.68 4.12
CA GLN A 50 -6.78 -8.72 4.77
C GLN A 50 -8.20 -8.23 5.03
N SER A 51 -9.20 -8.97 4.55
CA SER A 51 -10.59 -8.71 4.86
C SER A 51 -10.90 -8.95 6.33
N LYS A 52 -11.77 -8.12 6.90
CA LYS A 52 -12.33 -8.35 8.24
C LYS A 52 -13.43 -9.41 8.24
N ARG A 53 -14.01 -9.73 7.07
CA ARG A 53 -15.18 -10.61 6.93
C ARG A 53 -14.85 -11.81 6.07
N LYS A 54 -15.20 -13.02 6.53
CA LYS A 54 -14.95 -14.28 5.81
C LYS A 54 -15.57 -14.30 4.39
N ARG A 55 -16.69 -13.63 4.19
CA ARG A 55 -17.41 -13.56 2.90
C ARG A 55 -16.71 -12.73 1.82
N ASP A 56 -15.70 -11.96 2.22
CA ASP A 56 -14.90 -11.08 1.35
C ASP A 56 -13.43 -11.56 1.38
N ALA A 57 -13.19 -12.87 1.63
CA ALA A 57 -11.85 -13.45 1.74
C ALA A 57 -11.03 -13.36 0.44
N GLU A 58 -11.69 -13.17 -0.70
CA GLU A 58 -11.05 -12.89 -1.99
C GLU A 58 -10.27 -11.56 -2.02
N LEU A 59 -10.48 -10.69 -1.03
CA LEU A 59 -9.66 -9.50 -0.83
C LEU A 59 -8.27 -9.82 -0.27
N ASN A 60 -8.13 -10.96 0.40
CA ASN A 60 -6.89 -11.34 1.07
C ASN A 60 -5.78 -11.53 0.03
N ARG A 61 -4.75 -10.71 0.09
CA ARG A 61 -3.60 -10.79 -0.81
C ARG A 61 -2.39 -10.13 -0.21
N THR A 62 -1.23 -10.56 -0.66
CA THR A 62 0.05 -9.94 -0.34
C THR A 62 0.70 -9.49 -1.65
N ILE A 63 1.13 -8.23 -1.69
CA ILE A 63 1.72 -7.61 -2.87
C ILE A 63 3.14 -7.21 -2.49
N ALA A 64 4.15 -7.77 -3.18
CA ALA A 64 5.52 -7.32 -2.99
C ALA A 64 5.68 -5.89 -3.54
N GLY A 65 6.39 -5.02 -2.81
CA GLY A 65 6.58 -3.62 -3.20
C GLY A 65 7.20 -3.47 -4.60
N GLN A 66 8.14 -4.36 -4.95
CA GLN A 66 8.78 -4.40 -6.28
C GLN A 66 7.83 -4.84 -7.41
N LYS A 67 6.70 -5.45 -7.08
CA LYS A 67 5.67 -5.87 -8.04
C LYS A 67 4.60 -4.81 -8.25
N ILE A 68 4.65 -3.71 -7.50
CA ILE A 68 3.79 -2.54 -7.70
C ILE A 68 4.35 -1.77 -8.90
N SER A 69 3.51 -1.56 -9.91
CA SER A 69 3.87 -0.80 -11.11
C SER A 69 3.39 0.65 -11.05
N LYS A 70 2.31 0.91 -10.31
CA LYS A 70 1.75 2.26 -10.18
C LYS A 70 0.99 2.45 -8.88
N ILE A 71 1.19 3.61 -8.26
CA ILE A 71 0.39 4.08 -7.13
C ILE A 71 -0.32 5.36 -7.56
N THR A 72 -1.61 5.41 -7.34
CA THR A 72 -2.47 6.54 -7.69
C THR A 72 -3.28 6.98 -6.47
N GLU A 73 -3.61 8.25 -6.36
CA GLU A 73 -4.47 8.77 -5.28
C GLU A 73 -5.72 9.49 -5.81
N GLY A 74 -6.78 9.47 -5.01
CA GLY A 74 -7.96 10.30 -5.19
C GLY A 74 -8.96 9.78 -6.22
N GLU A 75 -9.55 10.70 -7.00
CA GLU A 75 -10.54 10.33 -8.02
C GLU A 75 -9.89 9.56 -9.18
N TYR A 76 -8.64 9.92 -9.52
CA TYR A 76 -7.85 9.23 -10.54
C TYR A 76 -7.61 7.76 -10.19
N ALA A 77 -7.33 7.46 -8.92
CA ALA A 77 -7.19 6.08 -8.45
C ALA A 77 -8.39 5.20 -8.77
N ARG A 78 -9.61 5.74 -8.66
CA ARG A 78 -10.83 4.99 -8.98
C ARG A 78 -10.97 4.72 -10.46
N ARG A 79 -10.73 5.73 -11.28
CA ARG A 79 -10.86 5.62 -12.74
C ARG A 79 -9.87 4.56 -13.23
N ARG A 80 -8.63 4.61 -12.75
CA ARG A 80 -7.57 3.66 -13.11
C ARG A 80 -7.80 2.25 -12.61
N VAL A 81 -8.10 2.06 -11.32
CA VAL A 81 -8.42 0.72 -10.81
C VAL A 81 -9.67 0.18 -11.51
N GLY A 82 -10.62 1.05 -11.81
CA GLY A 82 -11.80 0.74 -12.59
C GLY A 82 -11.51 0.23 -14.00
N GLU A 83 -10.69 0.96 -14.74
CA GLU A 83 -10.20 0.56 -16.07
C GLU A 83 -9.40 -0.75 -16.01
N ALA A 84 -8.53 -0.92 -15.02
CA ALA A 84 -7.71 -2.11 -14.85
C ALA A 84 -8.55 -3.36 -14.48
N VAL A 85 -9.59 -3.20 -13.66
CA VAL A 85 -10.54 -4.28 -13.33
C VAL A 85 -11.44 -4.61 -14.51
N ALA A 86 -11.91 -3.60 -15.26
CA ALA A 86 -12.69 -3.81 -16.47
C ALA A 86 -11.89 -4.53 -17.58
N GLY A 87 -10.58 -4.28 -17.66
CA GLY A 87 -9.70 -4.97 -18.61
C GLY A 87 -9.34 -6.41 -18.22
N SER A 88 -9.40 -6.77 -16.93
CA SER A 88 -9.03 -8.10 -16.44
C SER A 88 -10.20 -9.06 -16.26
N ILE A 89 -11.44 -8.56 -16.18
CA ILE A 89 -12.65 -9.38 -16.03
C ILE A 89 -13.70 -8.91 -17.06
N VAL A 90 -13.97 -9.75 -18.06
CA VAL A 90 -14.88 -9.53 -19.23
C VAL A 90 -16.34 -9.17 -18.87
N PHE A 91 -16.72 -9.05 -17.59
CA PHE A 91 -18.11 -8.91 -17.17
C PHE A 91 -18.32 -8.03 -15.93
N LEU A 92 -17.98 -6.75 -15.97
CA LEU A 92 -18.61 -5.77 -15.06
C LEU A 92 -18.69 -4.39 -15.72
N PRO A 93 -19.72 -4.14 -16.56
CA PRO A 93 -20.15 -2.78 -16.77
C PRO A 93 -20.81 -2.29 -15.46
N LEU A 94 -20.53 -1.04 -15.06
CA LEU A 94 -21.35 -0.26 -14.11
C LEU A 94 -21.20 -0.55 -12.60
N ALA A 95 -20.14 -0.06 -11.94
CA ALA A 95 -20.20 0.22 -10.49
C ALA A 95 -19.16 1.20 -9.91
N LEU A 96 -18.43 2.00 -10.69
CA LEU A 96 -17.34 2.85 -10.14
C LEU A 96 -17.81 4.18 -9.54
N PHE A 97 -19.09 4.32 -9.21
CA PHE A 97 -19.60 5.44 -8.40
C PHE A 97 -19.47 5.13 -6.90
N VAL A 98 -18.28 4.75 -6.45
CA VAL A 98 -17.98 4.76 -5.01
C VAL A 98 -17.83 6.22 -4.61
N PHE A 99 -18.88 6.87 -4.10
CA PHE A 99 -18.79 8.24 -3.63
C PHE A 99 -17.63 8.41 -2.62
N ALA A 100 -16.72 9.34 -2.89
CA ALA A 100 -15.69 9.72 -1.93
C ALA A 100 -16.38 10.29 -0.69
N LYS A 101 -16.41 9.51 0.39
CA LYS A 101 -16.65 10.12 1.69
C LYS A 101 -15.50 11.12 1.89
N LYS A 102 -15.81 12.42 1.91
CA LYS A 102 -14.84 13.56 2.02
C LYS A 102 -13.77 13.43 3.13
N LYS A 103 -13.96 12.49 4.05
CA LYS A 103 -13.10 12.18 5.20
C LYS A 103 -12.12 11.01 4.96
N LYS A 104 -12.08 10.45 3.75
CA LYS A 104 -11.21 9.34 3.40
C LYS A 104 -10.35 9.66 2.19
N ASP A 105 -9.11 9.20 2.26
CA ASP A 105 -8.18 9.22 1.14
C ASP A 105 -8.27 7.85 0.45
N GLN A 106 -7.97 7.80 -0.84
CA GLN A 106 -8.11 6.60 -1.66
C GLN A 106 -6.88 6.37 -2.50
N PHE A 107 -6.33 5.15 -2.41
CA PHE A 107 -5.12 4.74 -3.09
C PHE A 107 -5.45 3.59 -4.03
N GLY A 108 -5.09 3.75 -5.30
CA GLY A 108 -5.14 2.72 -6.32
C GLY A 108 -3.74 2.15 -6.50
N ILE A 109 -3.61 0.84 -6.36
CA ILE A 109 -2.34 0.12 -6.52
C ILE A 109 -2.51 -0.82 -7.72
N GLU A 110 -1.71 -0.60 -8.76
CA GLU A 110 -1.55 -1.52 -9.88
C GLU A 110 -0.32 -2.38 -9.60
N TYR A 111 -0.44 -3.70 -9.77
CA TYR A 111 0.61 -4.66 -9.45
C TYR A 111 0.59 -5.88 -10.36
N THR A 112 1.66 -6.66 -10.31
CA THR A 112 1.72 -8.00 -10.89
C THR A 112 1.60 -9.03 -9.77
N ASP A 113 0.68 -9.98 -9.87
CA ASP A 113 0.48 -11.04 -8.89
C ASP A 113 1.62 -12.09 -8.93
N GLU A 114 1.56 -13.08 -8.03
CA GLU A 114 2.55 -14.16 -7.98
C GLU A 114 2.57 -15.03 -9.24
N ASN A 115 1.47 -15.05 -10.00
CA ASN A 115 1.33 -15.78 -11.26
C ASN A 115 1.78 -14.96 -12.48
N GLY A 116 2.26 -13.73 -12.28
CA GLY A 116 2.65 -12.83 -13.37
C GLY A 116 1.48 -12.09 -14.03
N GLN A 117 0.27 -12.15 -13.46
CA GLN A 117 -0.92 -11.48 -13.99
C GLN A 117 -1.04 -10.05 -13.45
N ALA A 118 -1.47 -9.13 -14.31
CA ALA A 118 -1.75 -7.77 -13.91
C ALA A 118 -3.00 -7.72 -13.00
N GLY A 119 -2.89 -7.00 -11.89
CA GLY A 119 -3.96 -6.81 -10.93
C GLY A 119 -4.03 -5.36 -10.44
N ALA A 120 -5.19 -5.00 -9.90
CA ALA A 120 -5.40 -3.70 -9.29
C ALA A 120 -6.12 -3.85 -7.94
N ALA A 121 -5.82 -2.95 -7.00
CA ALA A 121 -6.45 -2.85 -5.70
C ALA A 121 -6.79 -1.39 -5.40
N LEU A 122 -8.01 -1.13 -4.93
CA LEU A 122 -8.41 0.17 -4.42
C LEU A 122 -8.57 0.09 -2.91
N ILE A 123 -7.83 0.95 -2.21
CA ILE A 123 -7.78 1.05 -0.75
C ILE A 123 -8.30 2.41 -0.33
N SER A 124 -9.25 2.47 0.59
CA SER A 124 -9.76 3.72 1.17
C SER A 124 -9.50 3.77 2.67
N VAL A 125 -8.71 4.75 3.10
CA VAL A 125 -8.34 4.95 4.51
C VAL A 125 -8.88 6.25 5.06
N LYS A 126 -9.01 6.36 6.38
CA LYS A 126 -9.31 7.65 7.03
C LYS A 126 -8.21 8.67 6.72
N LYS A 127 -8.57 9.95 6.55
CA LYS A 127 -7.63 11.05 6.24
C LYS A 127 -6.39 11.19 7.13
N LYS A 128 -6.47 10.70 8.37
CA LYS A 128 -5.33 10.68 9.31
C LYS A 128 -4.25 9.66 8.93
N TYR A 129 -4.63 8.63 8.19
CA TYR A 129 -3.75 7.55 7.74
C TYR A 129 -3.28 7.72 6.29
N GLY A 130 -3.82 8.69 5.54
CA GLY A 130 -3.44 8.90 4.14
C GLY A 130 -1.96 9.20 3.95
N ILE A 131 -1.42 10.23 4.64
CA ILE A 131 0.01 10.58 4.53
C ILE A 131 0.94 9.45 5.01
N PRO A 132 0.71 8.81 6.18
CA PRO A 132 1.52 7.66 6.59
C PRO A 132 1.52 6.52 5.57
N LEU A 133 0.34 6.12 5.10
CA LEU A 133 0.20 5.03 4.12
C LEU A 133 0.89 5.38 2.81
N ALA A 134 0.71 6.61 2.32
CA ALA A 134 1.38 7.11 1.12
C ALA A 134 2.91 7.00 1.23
N ARG A 135 3.49 7.45 2.33
CA ARG A 135 4.94 7.38 2.56
C ARG A 135 5.46 5.95 2.59
N GLU A 136 4.75 5.05 3.25
CA GLU A 136 5.14 3.64 3.31
C GLU A 136 4.99 2.93 1.97
N LEU A 137 3.95 3.25 1.19
CA LEU A 137 3.79 2.73 -0.17
C LEU A 137 4.92 3.22 -1.08
N ASN A 138 5.30 4.50 -0.97
CA ASN A 138 6.46 5.05 -1.68
C ASN A 138 7.76 4.36 -1.24
N SER A 139 7.97 4.14 0.06
CA SER A 139 9.21 3.57 0.56
C SER A 139 9.44 2.11 0.13
N ILE A 140 8.37 1.32 -0.01
CA ILE A 140 8.48 -0.10 -0.42
C ILE A 140 8.52 -0.30 -1.95
N SER A 141 7.95 0.63 -2.71
CA SER A 141 7.84 0.53 -4.17
C SER A 141 8.89 1.38 -4.90
N GLY A 142 9.41 2.42 -4.27
CA GLY A 142 10.25 3.44 -4.91
C GLY A 142 9.47 4.32 -5.91
N LEU A 143 8.13 4.22 -5.95
CA LEU A 143 7.29 4.92 -6.92
C LEU A 143 6.67 6.18 -6.34
N GLU A 144 6.68 7.25 -7.13
CA GLU A 144 5.90 8.45 -6.83
C GLU A 144 4.40 8.18 -6.91
N ILE A 145 3.65 8.82 -6.03
CA ILE A 145 2.19 8.72 -6.03
C ILE A 145 1.64 9.69 -7.07
N VAL A 146 0.90 9.15 -8.05
CA VAL A 146 0.30 9.95 -9.11
C VAL A 146 -1.05 10.50 -8.64
N PHE A 147 -1.16 11.82 -8.61
CA PHE A 147 -2.39 12.54 -8.24
C PHE A 147 -3.16 12.99 -9.48
N ASP A 148 -4.48 13.12 -9.34
CA ASP A 148 -5.29 13.82 -10.35
C ASP A 148 -5.08 15.33 -10.26
N ASP A 149 -4.56 15.95 -11.33
CA ASP A 149 -4.59 17.40 -11.53
C ASP A 149 -5.71 17.85 -12.49
N SER A 150 -6.58 16.94 -12.96
CA SER A 150 -7.69 17.26 -13.88
C SER A 150 -8.92 17.86 -13.20
N GLY A 151 -8.67 18.71 -12.20
CA GLY A 151 -9.63 19.64 -11.64
C GLY A 151 -8.89 20.78 -10.97
N LYS A 152 -8.60 21.85 -11.73
CA LYS A 152 -8.22 23.18 -11.19
C LYS A 152 -9.37 23.76 -10.34
N LYS A 153 -9.74 23.09 -9.24
CA LYS A 153 -10.43 23.72 -8.11
C LYS A 153 -9.31 24.15 -7.18
N LYS A 154 -9.23 25.46 -6.92
CA LYS A 154 -8.35 26.12 -5.95
C LYS A 154 -7.85 25.15 -4.89
N ILE A 155 -6.67 24.55 -5.13
CA ILE A 155 -6.01 23.69 -4.16
C ILE A 155 -5.77 24.61 -2.97
N SER A 156 -6.37 24.29 -1.82
CA SER A 156 -6.12 25.05 -0.60
C SER A 156 -4.61 25.06 -0.34
N LYS A 157 -4.02 26.18 0.10
CA LYS A 157 -2.58 26.22 0.49
C LYS A 157 -2.17 25.05 1.39
N LYS A 158 -3.12 24.51 2.18
CA LYS A 158 -2.94 23.35 3.06
C LYS A 158 -2.76 22.03 2.31
N GLU A 159 -3.37 21.89 1.15
CA GLU A 159 -3.32 20.70 0.29
C GLU A 159 -2.11 20.74 -0.63
N LEU A 160 -1.70 21.95 -1.09
CA LEU A 160 -0.42 22.16 -1.77
C LEU A 160 0.76 21.82 -0.84
N LYS A 161 0.76 22.34 0.39
CA LYS A 161 1.77 22.01 1.40
C LYS A 161 1.82 20.51 1.73
N ARG A 162 0.70 19.80 1.64
CA ARG A 162 0.65 18.33 1.83
C ARG A 162 1.33 17.59 0.68
N ARG A 163 1.15 18.04 -0.56
CA ARG A 163 1.84 17.49 -1.74
C ARG A 163 3.35 17.65 -1.60
N ASP A 164 3.80 18.84 -1.20
CA ASP A 164 5.23 19.10 -0.94
C ASP A 164 5.80 18.16 0.12
N LEU A 165 5.03 17.87 1.18
CA LEU A 165 5.40 16.93 2.26
C LEU A 165 5.45 15.45 1.84
N MET A 166 4.81 15.08 0.72
CA MET A 166 4.78 13.72 0.18
C MET A 166 5.90 13.48 -0.85
N ASN A 167 6.31 14.53 -1.57
CA ASN A 167 7.34 14.46 -2.62
C ASN A 167 8.73 14.92 -2.15
N GLN A 168 8.91 15.21 -0.86
CA GLN A 168 10.23 15.52 -0.32
C GLN A 168 11.11 14.27 -0.32
N PRO A 169 12.29 14.28 -0.98
CA PRO A 169 13.26 13.20 -0.85
C PRO A 169 13.65 13.08 0.62
N MET A 170 13.78 11.85 1.13
CA MET A 170 14.37 11.64 2.45
C MET A 170 15.82 12.12 2.40
N GLU A 171 16.09 13.35 2.83
CA GLU A 171 17.44 13.77 3.15
C GLU A 171 17.91 12.86 4.28
N ALA A 172 18.78 11.91 3.92
CA ALA A 172 19.50 11.10 4.88
C ALA A 172 20.26 12.07 5.78
N THR A 173 19.88 12.11 7.05
CA THR A 173 20.63 12.80 8.10
C THR A 173 21.96 12.06 8.26
N ALA A 174 22.92 12.39 7.39
CA ALA A 174 24.33 12.07 7.56
C ALA A 174 24.85 12.93 8.71
N GLY A 175 24.64 12.45 9.94
CA GLY A 175 25.26 13.00 11.12
C GLY A 175 26.77 12.79 11.03
N SER A 176 27.48 13.83 10.59
CA SER A 176 28.92 13.98 10.74
C SER A 176 29.26 13.98 12.23
N VAL A 177 29.75 12.85 12.75
CA VAL A 177 30.44 12.83 14.04
C VAL A 177 31.82 13.43 13.81
N GLN A 178 31.96 14.71 14.16
CA GLN A 178 33.26 15.36 14.25
C GLN A 178 34.06 14.70 15.38
N ASN A 179 35.19 14.16 14.99
CA ASN A 179 36.26 13.67 15.85
C ASN A 179 36.87 14.87 16.59
N LYS A 180 36.94 14.82 17.93
CA LYS A 180 37.76 15.71 18.74
C LYS A 180 38.29 14.97 19.95
#